data_AF-A0A952P5S5-F1
#
_entry.id   AF-A0A952P5S5-F1
#
_cell.length_a   1.000
_cell.length_b   1.000
_cell.length_c   1.000
_cell.angle_alpha   90.00
_cell.angle_beta   90.00
_cell.angle_gamma   90.00
#
_symmetry.space_group_name_H-M   'P 1'
#
loop_
_entity.id
_entity.type
_entity.pdbx_description
1 polymer ?
#
loop_
_entity_poly.entity_id
_entity_poly.type
_entity_poly.pdbx_seq_one_letter_code
_entity_poly.pdbx_strand_id
1 'polypeptide(L)'
;MNKAVRRLEWTVSSFMILNPLAAIVGMIWLAHAGLLGNPAIWIFGFIYAIGANLGITAGYHRLMSHRSYEAHPLVEWFFLLMGASAFEG
;
A
#
# COMPACT_ATOMS: atom_id res chain seq x y z
N MET A 1 3.41 -38.80 1.12
CA MET A 1 2.87 -37.45 1.37
C MET A 1 2.32 -36.91 0.06
N ASN A 2 1.00 -36.95 -0.14
CA ASN A 2 0.37 -36.31 -1.29
C ASN A 2 0.48 -34.79 -1.13
N LYS A 3 1.32 -34.14 -1.94
CA LYS A 3 1.26 -32.68 -2.07
C LYS A 3 -0.02 -32.37 -2.82
N ALA A 4 -1.07 -32.01 -2.08
CA ALA A 4 -2.24 -31.37 -2.68
C ALA A 4 -1.73 -30.15 -3.44
N VAL A 5 -1.84 -30.16 -4.77
CA VAL A 5 -1.51 -29.00 -5.59
C VAL A 5 -2.58 -27.96 -5.25
N ARG A 6 -2.17 -26.92 -4.51
CA ARG A 6 -3.06 -25.84 -4.11
C ARG A 6 -3.56 -25.15 -5.38
N ARG A 7 -4.88 -25.00 -5.52
CA ARG A 7 -5.47 -24.29 -6.67
C ARG A 7 -5.02 -22.83 -6.64
N LEU A 8 -4.82 -22.28 -7.84
CA LEU A 8 -4.49 -20.88 -8.03
C LEU A 8 -5.70 -20.02 -7.66
N GLU A 9 -5.52 -19.13 -6.70
CA GLU A 9 -6.51 -18.11 -6.34
C GLU A 9 -6.45 -17.00 -7.37
N TRP A 10 -7.20 -17.15 -8.47
CA TRP A 10 -7.13 -16.25 -9.63
C TRP A 10 -7.34 -14.78 -9.28
N THR A 11 -8.15 -14.46 -8.27
CA THR A 11 -8.35 -13.08 -7.80
C THR A 11 -7.09 -12.47 -7.22
N VAL A 12 -6.40 -13.18 -6.32
CA VAL A 12 -5.16 -12.69 -5.70
C VAL A 12 -4.04 -12.66 -6.75
N SER A 13 -3.95 -13.70 -7.57
CA SER A 13 -2.92 -13.78 -8.61
C SER A 13 -3.10 -12.72 -9.69
N SER A 14 -4.33 -12.43 -10.11
CA SER A 14 -4.57 -11.35 -11.06
C SER A 14 -4.23 -10.00 -10.44
N PHE A 15 -4.63 -9.73 -9.19
CA PHE A 15 -4.26 -8.50 -8.48
C PHE A 15 -2.74 -8.31 -8.41
N MET A 16 -2.00 -9.35 -8.00
CA MET A 16 -0.53 -9.30 -7.87
C MET A 16 0.19 -9.09 -9.20
N ILE A 17 -0.39 -9.52 -10.32
CA ILE A 17 0.17 -9.31 -11.66
C ILE A 17 -0.26 -7.95 -12.24
N LEU A 18 -1.53 -7.59 -12.13
CA LEU A 18 -2.10 -6.42 -12.77
C LEU A 18 -1.72 -5.12 -12.06
N ASN A 19 -1.60 -5.12 -10.74
CA ASN A 19 -1.25 -3.93 -9.96
C ASN A 19 0.11 -3.32 -10.36
N PRO A 20 1.23 -4.08 -10.43
CA PRO A 20 2.50 -3.51 -10.88
C PRO A 20 2.48 -3.11 -12.37
N LEU A 21 1.74 -3.83 -13.23
CA LEU A 21 1.57 -3.45 -14.63
C LEU A 21 0.84 -2.11 -14.76
N ALA A 22 -0.24 -1.91 -13.98
CA ALA A 22 -0.97 -0.65 -13.92
C ALA A 22 -0.06 0.50 -13.44
N ALA A 23 0.80 0.25 -12.46
CA ALA A 23 1.78 1.24 -12.00
C ALA A 23 2.79 1.63 -13.11
N ILE A 24 3.31 0.65 -13.86
CA ILE A 24 4.20 0.92 -15.00
C ILE A 24 3.49 1.75 -16.07
N VAL A 25 2.27 1.37 -16.45
CA VAL A 25 1.47 2.13 -17.43
C VAL A 25 1.20 3.56 -16.93
N GLY A 26 0.87 3.73 -15.66
CA GLY A 26 0.67 5.04 -15.03
C GLY A 26 1.93 5.91 -15.08
N MET A 27 3.10 5.33 -14.81
CA MET A 27 4.38 6.04 -14.92
C MET A 27 4.71 6.47 -16.34
N ILE A 28 4.48 5.59 -17.33
CA ILE A 28 4.66 5.91 -18.75
C ILE A 28 3.70 7.04 -19.14
N TRP A 29 2.45 6.99 -18.71
CA TRP A 29 1.47 8.04 -18.98
C TRP A 29 1.87 9.39 -18.37
N LEU A 30 2.32 9.41 -17.11
CA LEU A 30 2.84 10.62 -16.47
C LEU A 30 4.05 11.22 -17.23
N ALA A 31 4.92 10.37 -17.77
CA ALA A 31 6.04 10.78 -18.60
C ALA A 31 5.56 11.45 -19.90
N HIS A 32 4.64 10.81 -20.63
CA HIS A 32 4.09 11.35 -21.87
C HIS A 32 3.29 12.64 -21.65
N ALA A 33 2.63 12.78 -20.50
CA ALA A 33 1.92 14.00 -20.11
C ALA A 33 2.87 15.13 -19.66
N GLY A 34 4.18 14.90 -19.61
CA GLY A 34 5.17 15.90 -19.17
C GLY A 34 5.11 16.22 -17.67
N LEU A 35 4.41 15.39 -16.88
CA LEU A 35 4.12 15.67 -15.48
C LEU A 35 5.25 15.28 -14.52
N LEU A 36 6.21 14.46 -14.96
CA LEU A 36 7.34 14.01 -14.12
C LEU A 36 8.24 15.15 -13.63
N GLY A 37 8.23 16.30 -14.30
CA GLY A 37 8.97 17.49 -13.85
C GLY A 37 8.30 18.23 -12.69
N ASN A 38 7.04 17.91 -12.34
CA ASN A 38 6.31 18.59 -11.29
C ASN A 38 6.72 18.03 -9.90
N PRO A 39 7.38 18.84 -9.04
CA PRO A 39 7.80 18.38 -7.72
C PRO A 39 6.64 17.93 -6.82
N ALA A 40 5.44 18.48 -7.01
CA ALA A 40 4.27 18.15 -6.21
C ALA A 40 3.88 16.67 -6.34
N ILE A 41 4.06 16.05 -7.51
CA ILE A 41 3.76 14.63 -7.73
C ILE A 41 4.70 13.75 -6.91
N TRP A 42 5.99 14.08 -6.90
CA TRP A 42 6.99 13.34 -6.14
C TRP A 42 6.84 13.53 -4.64
N ILE A 43 6.59 14.76 -4.19
CA ILE A 43 6.33 15.07 -2.77
C ILE A 43 5.10 14.30 -2.29
N PHE A 44 4.01 14.36 -3.05
CA PHE A 44 2.79 13.62 -2.72
C PHE A 44 3.05 12.10 -2.68
N GLY A 45 3.68 11.54 -3.72
CA GLY A 45 3.99 10.12 -3.79
C GLY A 45 4.87 9.65 -2.63
N PHE A 46 5.86 10.45 -2.24
CA PHE A 46 6.76 10.14 -1.13
C PHE A 46 6.05 10.19 0.23
N ILE A 47 5.27 11.25 0.48
CA ILE A 47 4.48 11.37 1.72
C ILE A 47 3.48 10.23 1.82
N TYR A 48 2.79 9.92 0.72
CA TYR A 48 1.84 8.81 0.67
C TYR A 48 2.52 7.47 0.94
N ALA A 49 3.68 7.20 0.33
CA ALA A 49 4.44 5.98 0.54
C ALA A 49 4.87 5.83 2.01
N ILE A 50 5.39 6.88 2.64
CA ILE A 50 5.76 6.86 4.06
C ILE A 50 4.52 6.62 4.93
N GLY A 51 3.43 7.34 4.68
CA GLY A 51 2.21 7.22 5.47
C GLY A 51 1.63 5.81 5.40
N ALA A 52 1.58 5.19 4.21
CA ALA A 52 1.12 3.81 4.04
C ALA A 52 2.02 2.80 4.78
N ASN A 53 3.35 2.93 4.65
CA ASN A 53 4.31 2.08 5.36
C ASN A 53 4.19 2.22 6.89
N LEU A 54 3.97 3.44 7.40
CA LEU A 54 3.71 3.67 8.82
C LEU A 54 2.34 3.14 9.24
N GLY A 55 1.32 3.26 8.40
CA GLY A 55 0.00 2.68 8.61
C GLY A 55 0.05 1.17 8.83
N ILE A 56 0.89 0.46 8.07
CA ILE A 56 1.13 -0.97 8.30
C ILE A 56 2.00 -1.22 9.53
N THR A 57 3.18 -0.60 9.61
CA THR A 57 4.19 -0.97 10.61
C THR A 57 3.89 -0.43 12.00
N ALA A 58 3.58 0.86 12.12
CA ALA A 58 3.21 1.50 13.38
C ALA A 58 1.74 1.23 13.71
N GLY A 59 0.86 1.34 12.71
CA GLY A 59 -0.56 1.05 12.85
C GLY A 59 -0.87 -0.44 12.99
N TYR A 60 -1.25 -1.07 11.88
CA TYR A 60 -1.84 -2.42 11.86
C TYR A 60 -1.02 -3.43 12.66
N HIS A 61 0.30 -3.40 12.52
CA HIS A 61 1.21 -4.33 13.18
C HIS A 61 1.40 -4.01 14.68
N ARG A 62 1.90 -2.83 15.05
CA ARG A 62 2.28 -2.54 16.45
C ARG A 62 1.10 -2.08 17.31
N LEU A 63 0.28 -1.15 16.83
CA LEU A 63 -0.82 -0.56 17.58
C LEU A 63 -2.03 -1.50 17.64
N MET A 64 -2.50 -2.02 16.51
CA MET A 64 -3.74 -2.82 16.48
C MET A 64 -3.50 -4.31 16.80
N SER A 65 -2.51 -4.94 16.16
CA SER A 65 -2.28 -6.39 16.33
C SER A 65 -1.54 -6.73 17.63
N HIS A 66 -0.50 -5.97 17.96
CA HIS A 66 0.32 -6.23 19.15
C HIS A 66 0.04 -5.33 20.35
N ARG A 67 -0.76 -4.26 20.19
CA ARG A 67 -1.09 -3.31 21.27
C ARG A 67 0.16 -2.84 22.03
N SER A 68 1.24 -2.57 21.30
CA SER A 68 2.55 -2.22 21.89
C SER A 68 2.58 -0.81 22.52
N TYR A 69 1.60 0.04 22.19
CA TYR A 69 1.40 1.36 22.76
C TYR A 69 -0.06 1.78 22.59
N GLU A 70 -0.47 2.82 23.31
CA GLU A 70 -1.75 3.51 23.11
C GLU A 70 -1.51 4.82 22.35
N ALA A 71 -2.45 5.21 21.49
CA ALA A 71 -2.36 6.45 20.73
C ALA A 71 -3.64 7.26 20.85
N HIS A 72 -3.53 8.58 20.64
CA HIS A 72 -4.72 9.42 20.57
C HIS A 72 -5.62 8.94 19.42
N PRO A 73 -6.97 8.94 19.55
CA PRO A 73 -7.88 8.41 18.54
C PRO A 73 -7.66 8.97 17.12
N LEU A 74 -7.25 10.24 17.00
CA LEU A 74 -6.89 10.84 15.69
C LEU A 74 -5.72 10.12 15.01
N VAL A 75 -4.72 9.71 15.78
CA VAL A 75 -3.54 8.98 15.28
C VAL A 75 -3.93 7.55 14.93
N GLU A 76 -4.80 6.91 15.72
CA GLU A 76 -5.38 5.61 15.38
C GLU A 76 -6.11 5.66 14.04
N TRP A 77 -6.99 6.65 13.85
CA TRP A 77 -7.71 6.84 12.59
C TRP A 77 -6.79 7.12 11.42
N PHE A 78 -5.76 7.94 11.61
CA PHE A 78 -4.75 8.17 10.58
C PHE A 78 -4.08 6.85 10.17
N PHE A 79 -3.61 6.06 11.13
CA PHE A 79 -2.99 4.76 10.85
C PHE A 79 -3.97 3.76 10.24
N LEU A 80 -5.25 3.79 10.63
CA LEU A 80 -6.28 2.94 10.03
C LEU A 80 -6.47 3.25 8.54
N LEU A 81 -6.62 4.53 8.20
CA LEU A 81 -6.83 4.95 6.81
C LEU A 81 -5.60 4.68 5.93
N MET A 82 -4.40 5.02 6.43
CA MET A 82 -3.17 4.78 5.68
C MET A 82 -2.81 3.29 5.59
N GLY A 83 -3.09 2.49 6.63
CA GLY A 83 -2.92 1.04 6.59
C GLY A 83 -3.88 0.38 5.60
N ALA A 84 -5.14 0.82 5.57
CA ALA A 84 -6.12 0.35 4.60
C ALA A 84 -5.70 0.68 3.15
N SER A 85 -5.09 1.85 2.93
CA SER A 85 -4.66 2.28 1.60
C SER A 85 -3.42 1.55 1.07
N ALA A 86 -2.77 0.72 1.90
CA ALA A 86 -1.63 -0.11 1.50
C ALA A 86 -2.03 -1.45 0.87
N PHE A 87 -3.29 -1.90 1.04
CA PHE A 87 -3.80 -3.17 0.51
C PHE A 87 -3.04 -4.43 1.00
N GLU A 88 -2.63 -4.46 2.28
CA GLU A 88 -1.88 -5.57 2.90
C GLU A 88 -2.68 -6.32 3.98
N GLY A 89 -3.99 -6.45 3.80
CA GLY A 89 -4.92 -7.12 4.73
C GLY A 89 -5.02 -8.64 4.59
#